data_AF-A0A495JUS2-F1
#
_entry.id   AF-A0A495JUS2-F1
#
_cell.length_a   1.000
_cell.length_b   1.000
_cell.length_c   1.000
_cell.angle_alpha   90.00
_cell.angle_beta   90.00
_cell.angle_gamma   90.00
#
_symmetry.space_group_name_H-M   'P 1'
#
loop_
_entity.id
_entity.type
_entity.pdbx_description
1 polymer ?
#
loop_
_entity_poly.entity_id
_entity_poly.type
_entity_poly.pdbx_seq_one_letter_code
_entity_poly.pdbx_strand_id
1 'polypeptide(L)'
;MVLIRRLGRDSALYRELAGDNADVDLGDHLLAHIGTLLAGANWQRGGGKGSRPKPVKVGADTAKQPADRPVKTRQQRGDDYAARLANLGLIPAT
;
A
#
# COMPACT_ATOMS: atom_id res chain seq x y z
N MET A 1 -38.82 2.51 -11.48
CA MET A 1 -37.37 2.40 -11.24
C MET A 1 -36.74 3.75 -11.55
N VAL A 2 -36.33 4.51 -10.53
CA VAL A 2 -35.74 5.85 -10.70
C VAL A 2 -34.23 5.70 -10.54
N LEU A 3 -33.49 5.93 -11.62
CA LEU A 3 -32.03 6.02 -11.62
C LEU A 3 -31.63 7.49 -11.43
N ILE A 4 -31.21 7.87 -10.23
CA ILE A 4 -30.69 9.21 -9.97
C ILE A 4 -29.26 9.26 -10.53
N ARG A 5 -29.10 9.76 -11.77
CA ARG A 5 -27.83 9.75 -12.51
C ARG A 5 -26.84 10.85 -12.13
N ARG A 6 -27.22 11.80 -11.27
CA ARG A 6 -26.41 12.98 -10.93
C ARG A 6 -26.49 13.32 -9.45
N LEU A 7 -26.19 12.33 -8.60
CA LEU A 7 -25.95 12.63 -7.20
C LEU A 7 -24.61 13.35 -7.08
N GLY A 8 -24.56 14.44 -6.31
CA GLY A 8 -23.32 15.16 -6.03
C GLY A 8 -22.32 14.25 -5.33
N ARG A 9 -21.03 14.47 -5.56
CA ARG A 9 -19.93 13.69 -4.97
C ARG A 9 -19.94 13.72 -3.43
N ASP A 10 -20.48 14.80 -2.86
CA ASP A 10 -20.64 14.97 -1.41
C ASP A 10 -21.82 14.21 -0.81
N SER A 11 -22.68 13.60 -1.63
CA SER A 11 -23.86 12.91 -1.14
C SER A 11 -23.48 11.65 -0.35
N ALA A 12 -24.23 11.38 0.72
CA ALA A 12 -24.01 10.20 1.57
C ALA A 12 -24.07 8.89 0.75
N LEU A 13 -25.01 8.79 -0.19
CA LEU A 13 -25.13 7.62 -1.07
C LEU A 13 -23.92 7.45 -1.99
N TYR A 14 -23.35 8.53 -2.53
CA TYR A 14 -22.12 8.42 -3.33
C TYR A 14 -20.94 7.94 -2.49
N ARG A 15 -20.77 8.46 -1.27
CA ARG A 15 -19.71 8.02 -0.35
C ARG A 15 -19.84 6.55 0.03
N GLU A 16 -21.06 6.09 0.27
CA GLU A 16 -21.34 4.68 0.58
C GLU A 16 -21.06 3.76 -0.62
N LEU A 17 -21.44 4.16 -1.84
CA LEU A 17 -21.19 3.39 -3.06
C LEU A 17 -19.72 3.39 -3.49
N ALA A 18 -19.04 4.53 -3.39
CA ALA A 18 -17.65 4.70 -3.81
C ALA A 18 -16.64 4.21 -2.76
N GLY A 19 -17.06 4.08 -1.50
CA GLY A 19 -16.22 3.62 -0.39
C GLY A 19 -14.96 4.47 -0.24
N ASP A 20 -13.81 3.82 -0.06
CA ASP A 20 -12.49 4.45 0.10
C ASP A 20 -12.05 5.30 -1.10
N ASN A 21 -12.77 5.24 -2.23
CA ASN A 21 -12.48 6.03 -3.42
C ASN A 21 -13.40 7.26 -3.56
N ALA A 22 -14.30 7.51 -2.61
CA ALA A 22 -15.24 8.64 -2.68
C ALA A 22 -14.51 9.99 -2.84
N ASP A 23 -13.36 10.13 -2.16
CA ASP A 23 -12.58 11.36 -2.12
C ASP A 23 -11.51 11.42 -3.23
N VAL A 24 -11.35 10.37 -4.03
CA VAL A 24 -10.25 10.25 -4.99
C VAL A 24 -10.75 10.31 -6.42
N ASP A 25 -10.25 11.26 -7.20
CA ASP A 25 -10.64 11.44 -8.60
C ASP A 25 -9.73 10.67 -9.56
N LEU A 26 -10.14 10.58 -10.83
CA LEU A 26 -9.30 10.11 -11.92
C LEU A 26 -7.99 10.91 -12.02
N GLY A 27 -8.06 12.23 -11.77
CA GLY A 27 -6.88 13.10 -11.74
C GLY A 27 -5.83 12.64 -10.73
N ASP A 28 -6.25 12.23 -9.54
CA ASP A 28 -5.36 11.74 -8.49
C ASP A 28 -4.69 10.42 -8.88
N HIS A 29 -5.44 9.52 -9.51
CA HIS A 29 -4.89 8.25 -10.02
C HIS A 29 -3.86 8.49 -11.12
N LEU A 30 -4.17 9.37 -12.08
CA LEU A 30 -3.25 9.72 -13.16
C LEU A 30 -1.99 10.38 -12.63
N LEU A 31 -2.13 11.30 -11.67
CA LEU A 31 -1.00 11.99 -11.07
C LEU A 31 -0.10 11.03 -10.27
N ALA A 32 -0.69 10.13 -9.47
CA ALA A 32 0.06 9.11 -8.74
C ALA A 32 0.79 8.14 -9.69
N HIS A 33 0.15 7.77 -10.81
CA HIS A 33 0.77 6.93 -11.83
C HIS A 33 1.97 7.63 -12.47
N ILE A 34 1.79 8.87 -12.95
CA ILE A 34 2.87 9.68 -13.55
C ILE A 34 4.01 9.88 -12.55
N GLY A 35 3.70 10.25 -11.31
CA GLY A 35 4.69 10.44 -10.25
C GLY A 35 5.51 9.18 -9.98
N THR A 36 4.85 8.02 -9.93
CA THR A 36 5.52 6.72 -9.75
C THR A 36 6.47 6.40 -10.92
N LEU A 37 6.03 6.62 -12.16
CA LEU A 37 6.86 6.38 -13.34
C LEU A 37 8.08 7.32 -13.37
N LEU A 38 7.88 8.61 -13.07
CA LEU A 38 8.96 9.59 -13.05
C LEU A 38 9.98 9.28 -11.96
N ALA A 39 9.53 8.89 -10.76
CA ALA A 39 10.42 8.49 -9.68
C ALA A 39 11.26 7.26 -10.06
N GLY A 40 10.64 6.24 -10.66
CA GLY A 40 11.33 5.06 -11.18
C GLY A 40 12.35 5.40 -12.26
N ALA A 41 11.97 6.24 -13.23
CA ALA A 41 12.85 6.68 -14.31
C ALA A 41 14.04 7.49 -13.77
N ASN A 42 13.82 8.37 -12.79
CA ASN A 42 14.88 9.13 -12.13
C ASN A 42 15.85 8.22 -11.38
N TRP A 43 15.35 7.23 -10.66
CA TRP A 43 16.18 6.25 -9.95
C TRP A 43 17.04 5.43 -10.93
N GLN A 44 16.45 4.97 -12.05
CA GLN A 44 17.19 4.28 -13.10
C GLN A 44 18.28 5.18 -13.72
N ARG A 45 17.96 6.44 -14.03
CA ARG A 45 18.93 7.42 -14.54
C ARG A 45 20.07 7.71 -13.55
N GLY A 46 19.78 7.66 -12.25
CA GLY A 46 20.79 7.76 -11.18
C GLY A 46 21.66 6.50 -11.00
N GLY A 47 21.56 5.51 -11.90
CA GLY A 47 22.30 4.25 -11.83
C GLY A 47 21.76 3.28 -10.78
N GLY A 48 20.50 3.43 -10.37
CA GLY A 48 19.86 2.52 -9.42
C GLY A 48 20.40 2.63 -7.98
N LYS A 49 21.05 3.75 -7.64
CA LYS A 49 21.62 3.97 -6.30
C LYS A 49 20.51 4.22 -5.27
N GLY A 50 20.69 3.67 -4.07
CA GLY A 50 19.73 3.80 -2.97
C GLY A 50 18.47 2.94 -3.13
N SER A 51 17.51 3.12 -2.23
CA SER A 51 16.27 2.36 -2.25
C SER A 51 15.41 2.72 -3.47
N ARG A 52 14.93 1.69 -4.19
CA ARG A 52 13.99 1.88 -5.29
C ARG A 52 12.72 2.60 -4.78
N PRO A 53 12.25 3.66 -5.47
CA PRO A 53 11.03 4.35 -5.10
C PRO A 53 9.84 3.39 -5.06
N LYS A 54 9.02 3.50 -4.01
CA LYS A 54 7.78 2.74 -3.89
C LYS A 54 6.68 3.45 -4.70
N PRO A 55 5.77 2.70 -5.33
CA PRO A 55 4.60 3.30 -5.97
C PRO A 55 3.78 4.13 -4.99
N VAL A 56 3.32 5.29 -5.44
CA VAL A 56 2.32 6.09 -4.72
C VAL A 56 0.99 5.35 -4.82
N LYS A 57 0.35 5.12 -3.68
CA LYS A 57 -0.97 4.48 -3.60
C LYS A 57 -2.03 5.55 -3.36
N VAL A 58 -3.22 5.37 -3.95
CA VAL A 58 -4.35 6.30 -3.82
C VAL A 58 -5.62 5.51 -3.54
N GLY A 59 -6.55 6.08 -2.75
CA GLY A 59 -7.85 5.47 -2.46
C GLY A 59 -7.72 4.15 -1.70
N ALA A 60 -8.51 3.15 -2.10
CA ALA A 60 -8.57 1.83 -1.46
C ALA A 60 -7.20 1.11 -1.35
N ASP A 61 -6.25 1.43 -2.21
CA ASP A 61 -4.89 0.86 -2.15
C ASP A 61 -4.08 1.37 -0.94
N THR A 62 -4.49 2.52 -0.39
CA THR A 62 -3.92 3.16 0.80
C THR A 62 -4.40 2.49 2.09
N ALA A 63 -5.61 1.92 2.08
CA ALA A 63 -6.28 1.36 3.26
C ALA A 63 -5.62 0.09 3.85
N LYS A 64 -4.59 -0.46 3.20
CA LYS A 64 -3.85 -1.66 3.66
C LYS A 64 -2.41 -1.41 4.12
N GLN A 65 -2.10 -0.23 4.66
CA GLN A 65 -1.04 -0.17 5.67
C GLN A 65 -1.70 -0.15 7.04
N PRO A 66 -1.64 -1.24 7.83
CA PRO A 66 -1.87 -1.10 9.25
C PRO A 66 -0.76 -0.17 9.74
N ALA A 67 -1.11 1.10 9.96
CA ALA A 67 -0.20 2.14 10.45
C ALA A 67 0.41 1.77 11.82
N ASP A 68 -0.11 0.72 12.45
CA ASP A 68 0.17 0.33 13.83
C ASP A 68 0.81 -1.06 13.98
N ARG A 69 1.30 -1.69 12.90
CA ARG A 69 2.15 -2.88 13.07
C ARG A 69 3.57 -2.43 13.42
N PRO A 70 4.07 -2.67 14.65
CA PRO A 70 5.43 -2.33 14.98
C PRO A 70 6.37 -3.06 14.03
N VAL A 71 7.28 -2.30 13.40
CA VAL A 71 8.33 -2.87 12.55
C VAL A 71 9.19 -3.76 13.44
N LYS A 72 9.04 -5.08 13.31
CA LYS A 72 9.83 -6.05 14.08
C LYS A 72 11.31 -5.76 13.92
N THR A 73 12.02 -5.69 15.05
CA THR A 73 13.47 -5.48 15.05
C THR A 73 14.18 -6.65 14.37
N ARG A 74 15.44 -6.46 13.97
CA ARG A 74 16.23 -7.53 13.32
C ARG A 74 16.34 -8.77 14.22
N GLN A 75 16.42 -8.57 15.53
CA GLN A 75 16.49 -9.64 16.52
C GLN A 75 15.20 -10.47 16.54
N GLN A 76 14.05 -9.82 16.67
CA GLN A 76 12.73 -10.47 16.70
C GLN A 76 12.45 -11.32 15.45
N ARG A 77 12.95 -10.89 14.28
CA ARG A 77 12.86 -11.69 13.05
C ARG A 77 13.75 -12.94 13.11
N GLY A 78 14.95 -12.83 13.68
CA GLY A 78 15.85 -13.97 13.89
C GLY A 78 15.24 -15.02 14.81
N ASP A 79 14.63 -14.56 15.91
CA ASP A 79 13.98 -15.42 16.89
C ASP A 79 12.76 -16.15 16.28
N ASP A 80 11.93 -15.44 15.49
CA ASP A 80 10.82 -16.03 14.74
C ASP A 80 11.30 -17.10 13.74
N TYR A 81 12.43 -16.86 13.07
CA TYR A 81 13.01 -17.83 12.15
C TYR A 81 13.56 -19.05 12.87
N ALA A 82 14.27 -18.88 13.98
CA ALA A 82 14.76 -19.97 14.81
C ALA A 82 13.59 -20.83 15.33
N ALA A 83 12.52 -20.20 15.84
CA ALA A 83 11.32 -20.90 16.29
C ALA A 83 10.66 -21.72 15.17
N ARG A 84 10.61 -21.18 13.94
CA ARG A 84 10.09 -21.91 12.77
C ARG A 84 10.97 -23.10 12.42
N LEU A 85 12.29 -22.95 12.48
CA LEU A 85 13.23 -24.05 12.20
C LEU A 85 13.16 -25.14 13.26
N ALA A 86 12.97 -24.78 14.54
CA ALA A 86 12.76 -25.73 15.63
C ALA A 86 11.45 -26.51 15.45
N ASN A 87 10.35 -25.82 15.09
CA ASN A 87 9.07 -26.46 14.79
C ASN A 87 9.14 -27.41 13.58
N LEU A 88 10.03 -27.14 12.63
CA LEU A 88 10.30 -27.99 11.48
C LEU A 88 11.32 -29.11 11.77
N GLY A 89 11.85 -29.18 13.00
CA GLY A 89 12.84 -30.19 13.40
C GLY A 89 14.21 -30.02 12.75
N LEU A 90 14.50 -28.86 12.15
CA LEU A 90 15.77 -28.57 11.47
C LEU A 90 16.86 -28.11 12.43
N ILE A 91 16.47 -27.60 13.61
CA ILE A 91 17.37 -27.27 14.71
C ILE A 91 16.80 -27.81 16.03
N PRO A 92 17.66 -28.19 16.99
CA PRO A 92 17.19 -28.58 18.31
C PRO A 92 16.50 -27.38 18.99
N ALA A 93 15.32 -27.61 19.56
CA ALA A 93 14.69 -26.65 20.45
C ALA A 93 15.55 -26.55 21.73
N THR A 94 16.04 -25.35 22.02
CA THR A 94 16.74 -25.03 23.28
C THR A 94 15.76 -24.92 24.44
#